data_AF-A0A661QMJ9-F1
#
_entry.id   AF-A0A661QMJ9-F1
#
_cell.length_a   1.000
_cell.length_b   1.000
_cell.length_c   1.000
_cell.angle_alpha   90.00
_cell.angle_beta   90.00
_cell.angle_gamma   90.00
#
_symmetry.space_group_name_H-M   'P 1'
#
loop_
_entity.id
_entity.type
_entity.pdbx_description
1 polymer ?
#
loop_
_entity_poly.entity_id
_entity_poly.type
_entity_poly.pdbx_seq_one_letter_code
_entity_poly.pdbx_strand_id
1 'polypeptide(L)' 'MTTIIGILSKKLKDRGLIPMEINRLIKDVANVMSSGKYCTPVCVKQNLQRLGWEGYVLDNNILELIFLFLSDQKIYRKEL' A
#
# COMPACT_ATOMS: atom_id res chain seq x y z
N MET A 1 3.45 -17.14 -14.14
CA MET A 1 3.80 -15.70 -14.13
C MET A 1 3.38 -15.10 -12.81
N THR A 2 4.31 -14.52 -12.07
CA THR A 2 4.03 -13.91 -10.75
C THR A 2 3.70 -12.45 -10.96
N THR A 3 2.46 -12.05 -10.64
CA THR A 3 2.03 -10.64 -10.73
C THR A 3 2.39 -9.89 -9.44
N ILE A 4 2.55 -8.56 -9.52
CA ILE A 4 2.82 -7.71 -8.35
C ILE A 4 1.75 -7.93 -7.26
N ILE A 5 0.48 -7.99 -7.66
CA ILE A 5 -0.64 -8.25 -6.75
C ILE A 5 -0.57 -9.65 -6.11
N GLY A 6 -0.07 -10.66 -6.84
CA GLY A 6 0.14 -12.01 -6.30
C GLY A 6 1.24 -12.04 -5.23
N ILE A 7 2.36 -11.35 -5.48
CA ILE A 7 3.47 -11.22 -4.51
C ILE A 7 3.00 -10.46 -3.27
N LEU A 8 2.34 -9.32 -3.46
CA LEU A 8 1.80 -8.49 -2.39
C LEU A 8 0.80 -9.27 -1.53
N SER A 9 -0.16 -9.95 -2.18
CA SER A 9 -1.20 -10.72 -1.49
C SER A 9 -0.58 -11.85 -0.65
N LYS A 10 0.43 -12.54 -1.18
CA LYS A 10 1.13 -13.60 -0.43
C LYS A 10 1.81 -13.02 0.82
N LYS A 11 2.61 -11.97 0.66
CA LYS A 11 3.33 -11.34 1.78
C LYS A 11 2.41 -10.82 2.87
N LEU A 12 1.25 -10.27 2.51
CA LEU A 12 0.27 -9.76 3.49
C LEU A 12 -0.47 -10.91 4.19
N LYS A 13 -0.79 -12.01 3.48
CA LYS A 13 -1.33 -13.23 4.10
C LYS A 13 -0.35 -13.84 5.09
N ASP A 14 0.94 -13.88 4.76
CA ASP A 14 1.99 -14.37 5.66
C ASP A 14 2.10 -13.51 6.95
N ARG A 15 1.54 -12.27 6.94
CA ARG A 15 1.42 -11.37 8.09
C ARG A 15 0.06 -11.44 8.80
N GLY A 16 -0.78 -12.39 8.42
CA GLY A 16 -2.09 -12.63 9.04
C GLY A 16 -3.25 -11.85 8.45
N LEU A 17 -3.04 -11.04 7.40
CA LEU A 17 -4.15 -10.29 6.80
C LEU A 17 -5.04 -11.21 5.96
N ILE A 18 -6.35 -11.05 6.14
CA ILE A 18 -7.34 -11.70 5.28
C ILE A 18 -7.55 -10.90 3.98
N PRO A 19 -8.10 -11.52 2.91
CA PRO A 19 -8.28 -10.84 1.61
C PRO A 19 -9.02 -9.49 1.70
N MET A 20 -10.00 -9.37 2.59
CA MET A 20 -10.74 -8.13 2.78
C MET A 20 -9.89 -7.00 3.37
N GLU A 21 -9.00 -7.33 4.30
CA GLU A 21 -8.04 -6.38 4.87
C GLU A 21 -6.98 -5.97 3.85
N ILE A 22 -6.51 -6.89 3.02
CA ILE A 22 -5.58 -6.60 1.93
C ILE A 22 -6.19 -5.55 0.97
N ASN A 23 -7.43 -5.77 0.55
CA ASN A 23 -8.15 -4.82 -0.30
C ASN A 23 -8.33 -3.46 0.38
N ARG A 24 -8.66 -3.45 1.68
CA ARG A 24 -8.78 -2.22 2.46
C ARG A 24 -7.44 -1.49 2.55
N LEU A 25 -6.34 -2.18 2.82
CA LEU A 25 -5.01 -1.59 2.92
C LEU A 25 -4.59 -0.90 1.60
N ILE A 26 -4.77 -1.59 0.48
CA ILE A 26 -4.46 -1.03 -0.85
C ILE A 26 -5.29 0.25 -1.09
N LYS A 27 -6.58 0.23 -0.74
CA LYS A 27 -7.48 1.38 -0.86
C LYS A 27 -7.07 2.54 0.06
N ASP A 28 -6.70 2.25 1.31
CA ASP A 28 -6.27 3.25 2.27
C ASP A 28 -4.95 3.91 1.82
N VAL A 29 -3.99 3.12 1.31
CA VAL A 29 -2.75 3.66 0.72
C VAL A 29 -3.07 4.56 -0.47
N ALA A 30 -3.95 4.11 -1.38
CA ALA A 30 -4.39 4.93 -2.49
C ALA A 30 -5.00 6.24 -2.00
N ASN A 31 -5.95 6.23 -1.07
CA ASN A 31 -6.58 7.44 -0.55
C ASN A 31 -5.58 8.42 0.11
N VAL A 32 -4.59 7.89 0.84
CA VAL A 32 -3.54 8.73 1.44
C VAL A 32 -2.73 9.42 0.35
N MET A 33 -2.41 8.73 -0.74
CA MET A 33 -1.66 9.27 -1.88
C MET A 33 -2.43 10.29 -2.72
N SER A 34 -3.76 10.17 -2.87
CA SER A 34 -4.58 11.12 -3.64
C SER A 34 -4.83 12.44 -2.92
N SER A 35 -4.52 12.54 -1.63
CA SER A 35 -4.76 13.74 -0.82
C SER A 35 -3.95 14.98 -1.25
N GLY A 36 -3.14 14.90 -2.31
CA GLY A 36 -2.42 16.04 -2.91
C GLY A 36 -1.25 16.57 -2.08
N LYS A 37 -1.06 16.09 -0.85
CA LYS A 37 0.14 16.36 -0.06
C LYS A 37 1.27 15.48 -0.59
N TYR A 38 2.44 16.07 -0.84
CA TYR A 38 3.68 15.32 -1.10
C TYR A 38 3.92 14.34 0.04
N CYS A 39 3.43 13.11 -0.12
CA CYS A 39 3.49 12.10 0.91
C CYS A 39 4.80 11.33 0.75
N THR A 40 5.78 11.69 1.57
CA THR A 40 6.95 10.82 1.80
C THR A 40 6.47 9.47 2.35
N PRO A 41 7.24 8.38 2.16
CA PRO A 41 6.89 7.07 2.75
C PRO A 41 6.62 7.14 4.26
N VAL A 42 7.33 8.01 4.97
CA VAL A 42 7.11 8.29 6.40
C VAL A 42 5.72 8.86 6.66
N CYS A 43 5.30 9.85 5.87
CA CYS A 43 3.96 10.44 5.97
C CYS A 43 2.87 9.41 5.67
N VAL A 44 3.07 8.58 4.62
CA VAL A 44 2.12 7.51 4.28
C VAL A 44 1.97 6.55 5.45
N LYS A 45 3.08 6.08 6.02
CA LYS A 45 3.08 5.16 7.16
C LYS A 45 2.36 5.74 8.37
N GLN A 46 2.61 7.01 8.72
CA GLN A 46 1.95 7.67 9.84
C GLN A 46 0.43 7.83 9.63
N ASN A 47 -0.01 8.15 8.41
CA ASN A 47 -1.43 8.23 8.09
C ASN A 47 -2.11 6.86 8.17
N LEU A 48 -1.45 5.80 7.69
CA LEU A 48 -1.98 4.44 7.79
C LEU A 48 -2.06 3.96 9.24
N GLN A 49 -1.08 4.28 10.08
CA GLN A 49 -1.15 4.01 11.52
C GLN A 49 -2.34 4.71 12.19
N ARG A 50 -2.64 5.95 11.80
CA ARG A 50 -3.84 6.68 12.27
C ARG A 50 -5.15 6.02 11.83
N LEU A 51 -5.15 5.29 10.72
CA LEU A 51 -6.29 4.49 10.25
C LEU A 51 -6.40 3.11 10.91
N GLY A 52 -5.50 2.81 11.86
CA GLY A 52 -5.47 1.56 12.63
C GLY A 52 -4.58 0.47 12.05
N TRP A 53 -3.75 0.76 11.04
CA TRP A 53 -2.82 -0.23 10.49
C TRP A 53 -1.58 -0.37 11.37
N GLU A 54 -1.26 -1.61 11.72
CA GLU A 54 -0.10 -1.89 12.56
C GLU A 54 1.24 -1.71 11.81
N GLY A 55 2.24 -1.21 12.53
CA GLY A 55 3.56 -0.90 11.95
C GLY A 55 4.28 -2.11 11.36
N TYR A 56 4.01 -3.33 11.86
CA TYR A 56 4.61 -4.57 11.35
C TYR A 56 4.03 -4.99 9.99
N VAL A 57 2.80 -4.56 9.67
CA VAL A 57 2.17 -4.75 8.35
C VAL A 57 2.78 -3.77 7.33
N LEU A 58 3.11 -2.56 7.80
CA LEU A 58 3.56 -1.42 7.00
C LEU A 58 5.09 -1.29 6.90
N ASP A 59 5.80 -2.36 6.55
CA ASP A 59 7.21 -2.20 6.22
C ASP A 59 7.40 -1.51 4.86
N ASN A 60 8.62 -1.00 4.63
CA ASN A 60 8.91 -0.25 3.42
C ASN A 60 8.73 -1.10 2.14
N ASN A 61 8.98 -2.41 2.23
CA ASN A 61 8.83 -3.34 1.10
C ASN A 61 7.36 -3.49 0.69
N ILE A 62 6.44 -3.65 1.66
CA ILE A 62 5.00 -3.70 1.39
C ILE A 62 4.51 -2.39 0.77
N LEU A 63 4.92 -1.25 1.34
CA LEU A 63 4.52 0.06 0.81
C LEU A 63 5.00 0.24 -0.64
N GLU A 64 6.23 -0.14 -0.93
CA GLU A 64 6.79 -0.07 -2.29
C GLU A 64 6.05 -0.98 -3.28
N LEU A 65 5.71 -2.20 -2.89
CA LEU A 65 4.89 -3.10 -3.73
C LEU A 65 3.49 -2.54 -3.99
N ILE A 66 2.87 -1.90 -2.99
CA ILE A 66 1.57 -1.24 -3.18
C ILE A 66 1.72 -0.05 -4.13
N PHE A 67 2.78 0.76 -3.99
CA PHE A 67 3.03 1.88 -4.90
C PHE A 67 3.23 1.40 -6.34
N LEU A 68 4.05 0.36 -6.54
CA LEU A 68 4.26 -0.24 -7.86
C LEU A 68 2.96 -0.76 -8.46
N PHE A 69 2.14 -1.45 -7.66
CA PHE A 69 0.83 -1.93 -8.10
C PHE A 69 -0.10 -0.78 -8.52
N LEU A 70 -0.19 0.28 -7.72
CA LEU A 70 -1.06 1.42 -8.01
C LEU A 70 -0.58 2.25 -9.21
N SER A 71 0.73 2.35 -9.41
CA SER A 71 1.33 3.01 -10.58
C SER A 71 1.10 2.22 -11.87
N ASP A 72 1.21 0.89 -11.83
CA ASP A 72 0.92 0.01 -12.97
C ASP A 72 -0.55 0.12 -13.42
N GLN A 73 -1.47 0.26 -12.46
CA GLN A 73 -2.90 0.47 -12.71
C GLN A 73 -3.23 1.88 -13.28
N LYS A 74 -2.26 2.76 -13.49
CA LYS A 74 -2.44 4.19 -13.82
C LYS A 74 -3.31 4.96 -12.82
N ILE A 75 -3.53 4.40 -11.63
CA ILE A 75 -4.27 5.06 -10.54
C ILE A 75 -3.42 6.20 -9.95
N TYR A 76 -2.08 6.09 -10.05
CA TYR A 76 -1.14 7.19 -9.82
C TYR A 76 -0.07 7.26 -10.91
N ARG A 77 -0.18 8.27 -11.78
CA ARG A 77 0.92 8.73 -12.63
C ARG A 77 1.61 9.88 -11.89
N LYS A 78 2.82 9.66 -11.38
CA LYS A 78 3.76 10.78 -11.23
C LYS A 78 4.22 11.11 -12.64
N GLU A 79 3.76 12.22 -13.19
CA GLU A 79 4.53 12.85 -14.26
C GLU A 79 5.83 13.30 -13.61
N LEU A 80 6.91 12.61 -14.00
CA LEU A 80 8.29 12.95 -13.65
C LEU A 80 8.66 14.27 -14.33
#